data_AF-A0A5D6XZR5-F1
#
_entry.id   AF-A0A5D6XZR5-F1
#
_cell.length_a   1.000
_cell.length_b   1.000
_cell.length_c   1.000
_cell.angle_alpha   90.00
_cell.angle_beta   90.00
_cell.angle_gamma   90.00
#
_symmetry.space_group_name_H-M   'P 1'
#
loop_
_entity.id
_entity.type
_entity.pdbx_description
1 polymer ?
#
loop_
_entity_poly.entity_id
_entity_poly.type
_entity_poly.pdbx_seq_one_letter_code
_entity_poly.pdbx_strand_id
1 'polypeptide(L)' 'MHGKNLDYHNPVNYHCVVAILASNLKGAASSWYYTHIAVEQRPVSTMAELRDALTTEFVPPDQQF' A
#
# COMPACT_ATOMS: atom_id res chain seq x y z
N MET A 1 -7.20 15.52 -14.09
CA MET A 1 -6.26 14.56 -14.74
C MET A 1 -7.03 13.25 -14.99
N HIS A 2 -7.43 12.99 -16.23
CA HIS A 2 -8.05 11.72 -16.65
C HIS A 2 -6.93 10.75 -17.07
N GLY A 3 -6.24 10.16 -16.10
CA GLY A 3 -5.38 9.00 -16.35
C GLY A 3 -6.23 7.74 -16.23
N LYS A 4 -6.52 7.06 -17.37
CA LYS A 4 -7.16 5.73 -17.49
C LYS A 4 -8.16 5.37 -16.38
N ASN A 5 -9.46 5.64 -16.55
CA ASN A 5 -10.65 5.01 -15.89
C ASN A 5 -10.41 4.05 -14.70
N LEU A 6 -9.62 4.45 -13.70
CA LEU A 6 -9.28 3.63 -12.55
C LEU A 6 -10.04 4.25 -11.40
N ASP A 7 -11.23 3.69 -11.18
CA ASP A 7 -12.00 4.01 -10.00
C ASP A 7 -11.31 3.38 -8.79
N TYR A 8 -10.74 4.24 -7.94
CA TYR A 8 -10.05 3.88 -6.71
C TYR A 8 -11.00 3.28 -5.66
N HIS A 9 -12.31 3.48 -5.82
CA HIS A 9 -13.34 2.94 -4.94
C HIS A 9 -13.91 1.61 -5.43
N ASN A 10 -13.65 1.22 -6.68
CA ASN A 10 -14.10 -0.06 -7.23
C ASN A 10 -13.20 -1.23 -6.78
N PRO A 11 -13.74 -2.25 -6.07
CA PRO A 11 -12.96 -3.39 -5.60
C PRO A 11 -12.17 -4.15 -6.68
N VAL A 12 -12.67 -4.16 -7.91
CA VAL A 12 -12.01 -4.80 -9.06
C VAL A 12 -10.64 -4.17 -9.34
N ASN A 13 -10.46 -2.89 -8.99
CA ASN A 13 -9.24 -2.16 -9.24
C ASN A 13 -8.25 -2.18 -8.07
N TYR A 14 -8.63 -2.67 -6.89
CA TYR A 14 -7.84 -2.45 -5.67
C TYR A 14 -6.40 -2.98 -5.78
N HIS A 15 -6.20 -4.18 -6.31
CA HIS A 15 -4.85 -4.72 -6.53
C HIS A 15 -4.00 -3.85 -7.48
N CYS A 16 -4.62 -3.32 -8.53
CA CYS A 16 -3.93 -2.43 -9.48
C CYS A 16 -3.58 -1.10 -8.81
N VAL A 17 -4.51 -0.53 -8.04
CA VAL A 17 -4.29 0.69 -7.26
C VAL A 17 -3.15 0.50 -6.25
N VAL A 18 -3.18 -0.59 -5.47
CA VAL A 18 -2.13 -0.91 -4.49
C VAL A 18 -0.78 -1.09 -5.19
N ALA A 19 -0.72 -1.80 -6.32
CA ALA A 19 0.52 -1.95 -7.07
C ALA A 19 1.07 -0.61 -7.58
N ILE A 20 0.21 0.28 -8.07
CA ILE A 20 0.62 1.63 -8.49
C ILE A 20 1.17 2.40 -7.28
N LEU A 21 0.48 2.40 -6.14
CA LEU A 21 0.92 3.11 -4.93
C LEU A 21 2.26 2.53 -4.41
N ALA A 22 2.36 1.21 -4.33
CA ALA A 22 3.57 0.52 -3.89
C ALA A 22 4.77 0.78 -4.81
N SER A 23 4.55 0.89 -6.13
CA SER A 23 5.61 1.24 -7.08
C SER A 23 6.19 2.65 -6.88
N ASN A 24 5.47 3.53 -6.18
CA ASN A 24 5.93 4.88 -5.84
C ASN A 24 6.67 4.95 -4.49
N LEU A 25 6.69 3.87 -3.70
CA LEU A 25 7.45 3.82 -2.44
C LEU A 25 8.95 3.90 -2.71
N LYS A 26 9.70 4.49 -1.78
CA LYS A 26 11.14 4.67 -1.87
C LYS A 26 11.84 4.28 -0.58
N GLY A 27 13.12 3.94 -0.69
CA GLY A 27 13.98 3.64 0.47
C GLY A 27 13.41 2.50 1.32
N ALA A 28 13.38 2.72 2.64
CA ALA A 28 12.94 1.73 3.62
C ALA A 28 11.50 1.22 3.36
N ALA A 29 10.58 2.09 2.94
CA ALA A 29 9.19 1.70 2.66
C ALA A 29 9.06 0.73 1.47
N SER A 30 9.88 0.90 0.44
CA SER A 30 9.90 -0.02 -0.71
C SER A 30 10.48 -1.38 -0.33
N SER A 31 11.57 -1.40 0.43
CA SER A 31 12.20 -2.64 0.91
C SER A 31 11.29 -3.39 1.88
N TRP A 32 10.61 -2.67 2.77
CA TRP A 32 9.61 -3.23 3.67
C TRP A 32 8.44 -3.84 2.90
N TYR A 33 7.85 -3.11 1.94
CA TYR A 33 6.73 -3.60 1.15
C TYR A 33 7.09 -4.89 0.39
N TYR A 34 8.30 -4.95 -0.20
CA TYR A 34 8.78 -6.17 -0.84
C TYR A 34 8.88 -7.35 0.14
N THR A 35 9.44 -7.11 1.34
CA THR A 35 9.59 -8.15 2.37
C THR A 35 8.21 -8.63 2.84
N HIS A 36 7.30 -7.71 3.13
CA HIS A 36 5.96 -8.01 3.63
C HIS A 36 5.13 -8.84 2.62
N ILE A 37 5.19 -8.49 1.33
CA ILE A 37 4.45 -9.20 0.28
C ILE A 37 5.15 -10.50 -0.14
N ALA A 38 6.45 -10.44 -0.47
CA ALA A 38 7.15 -11.54 -1.13
C ALA A 38 7.75 -12.56 -0.15
N VAL A 39 8.18 -12.12 1.03
CA VAL A 39 8.84 -12.99 2.03
C VAL A 39 7.82 -13.47 3.06
N GLU A 40 7.04 -12.56 3.62
CA GLU A 40 6.05 -12.89 4.67
C GLU A 40 4.71 -13.40 4.11
N GLN A 41 4.50 -13.30 2.79
CA GLN A 41 3.25 -13.69 2.13
C GLN A 41 2.01 -13.02 2.77
N ARG A 42 2.14 -11.76 3.18
CA ARG A 42 1.05 -10.95 3.73
C ARG A 42 0.55 -9.97 2.67
N PRO A 43 -0.37 -10.40 1.78
CA PRO A 43 -0.82 -9.55 0.68
C PRO A 43 -1.60 -8.35 1.22
N VAL A 44 -1.30 -7.18 0.66
CA VAL A 44 -2.08 -5.96 0.84
C VAL A 44 -3.00 -5.85 -0.38
N SER A 45 -4.30 -5.90 -0.13
CA SER A 45 -5.32 -5.98 -1.17
C SER A 45 -6.04 -4.67 -1.40
N THR A 46 -6.06 -3.78 -0.39
CA THR A 46 -6.75 -2.48 -0.47
C THR A 46 -5.84 -1.31 -0.13
N MET A 47 -6.23 -0.11 -0.57
CA MET A 47 -5.54 1.12 -0.19
C MET A 47 -5.60 1.39 1.32
N ALA A 48 -6.69 1.00 1.98
CA ALA A 48 -6.83 1.14 3.44
C ALA A 48 -5.84 0.21 4.16
N GLU A 49 -5.74 -1.06 3.75
CA GLU A 49 -4.75 -1.99 4.28
C GLU A 49 -3.32 -1.50 4.05
N LEU A 50 -3.02 -0.95 2.88
CA LEU A 50 -1.70 -0.40 2.58
C LEU A 50 -1.37 0.76 3.53
N ARG A 51 -2.33 1.67 3.73
CA ARG A 51 -2.18 2.79 4.66
C ARG A 51 -1.95 2.27 6.08
N ASP A 52 -2.79 1.37 6.56
CA ASP A 52 -2.74 0.92 7.95
C ASP A 52 -1.45 0.16 8.24
N ALA A 53 -0.97 -0.63 7.29
CA ALA A 53 0.29 -1.35 7.42
C ALA A 53 1.51 -0.41 7.40
N LEU A 54 1.51 0.58 6.51
CA LEU A 54 2.56 1.61 6.48
C LEU A 54 2.55 2.50 7.73
N THR A 55 1.37 2.88 8.22
CA THR A 55 1.23 3.64 9.46
C THR A 55 1.75 2.83 10.64
N THR A 56 1.36 1.56 10.73
CA THR A 56 1.81 0.65 11.79
C THR A 56 3.33 0.52 11.83
N GLU A 57 3.97 0.39 10.66
CA GLU A 57 5.41 0.21 10.56
C GLU A 57 6.21 1.50 10.80
N PHE A 58 5.79 2.62 10.21
CA PHE A 58 6.62 3.82 10.08
C PHE A 58 6.20 4.98 10.97
N VAL A 59 5.00 4.96 11.56
CA VAL A 59 4.51 6.01 12.45
C VAL A 59 4.60 5.53 13.90
N PRO A 60 5.24 6.28 14.82
CA PRO A 60 5.26 5.95 16.23
C PRO A 60 3.85 5.76 16.81
N PRO A 61 3.63 4.82 17.75
CA PRO A 61 2.30 4.55 18.32
C PRO A 61 1.61 5.79 18.89
N ASP A 62 2.36 6.70 19.50
CA ASP A 62 1.86 7.94 20.09
C ASP A 62 1.33 8.96 19.05
N GLN A 63 1.52 8.68 17.75
CA GLN A 63 1.14 9.54 16.62
C GLN A 63 0.11 8.88 15.69
N GLN A 64 -0.38 7.69 16.02
CA GLN A 64 -1.39 6.96 15.26
C GLN A 64 -2.79 7.34 15.80
N PHE A 65 -3.50 8.26 15.13
CA PHE A 65 -4.84 8.73 15.50
C PHE A 65 -5.88 8.43 14.42
#